data_AF-A0A7K3RTC1-F1
#
_entry.id   AF-A0A7K3RTC1-F1
#
_cell.length_a   1.000
_cell.length_b   1.000
_cell.length_c   1.000
_cell.angle_alpha   90.00
_cell.angle_beta   90.00
_cell.angle_gamma   90.00
#
_symmetry.space_group_name_H-M   'P 1'
#
loop_
_entity.id
_entity.type
_entity.pdbx_description
1 polymer ?
#
loop_
_entity_poly.entity_id
_entity_poly.type
_entity_poly.pdbx_seq_one_letter_code
_entity_poly.pdbx_strand_id
1 'polypeptide(L)'
;MAWDEWEQLKSQAAMRLNQVPDAGGGAEPGGDLKVNQKDLAAVGDSAFKLFERLGKDGRDAWSVSQTAAKSLTTQGFALGGGLDHVQKRWEKQLTSLLDACAHISNHMDFTKKAHSGDEYHIYSTVSSISTLDEGFTERAQR
;
A
#
# COMPACT_ATOMS: atom_id res chain seq x y z
N MET A 1 -28.77 -13.81 -39.13
CA MET A 1 -28.81 -12.36 -39.38
C MET A 1 -28.15 -11.55 -38.26
N ALA A 2 -28.62 -11.54 -37.01
CA ALA A 2 -27.89 -10.83 -35.93
C ALA A 2 -26.55 -11.47 -35.51
N TRP A 3 -26.38 -12.76 -35.80
CA TRP A 3 -25.16 -13.52 -35.49
C TRP A 3 -23.98 -13.20 -36.42
N ASP A 4 -24.27 -12.96 -37.70
CA ASP A 4 -23.25 -12.65 -38.71
C ASP A 4 -22.68 -11.24 -38.49
N GLU A 5 -23.53 -10.28 -38.11
CA GLU A 5 -23.13 -8.93 -37.71
C GLU A 5 -22.28 -8.94 -36.43
N TRP A 6 -22.55 -9.86 -35.50
CA TRP A 6 -21.78 -10.02 -34.28
C TRP A 6 -20.37 -10.59 -34.52
N GLU A 7 -20.21 -11.54 -35.45
CA GLU A 7 -18.88 -12.02 -35.86
C GLU A 7 -18.10 -10.95 -36.63
N GLN A 8 -18.77 -10.17 -37.48
CA GLN A 8 -18.13 -9.08 -38.22
C GLN A 8 -17.63 -7.98 -37.28
N LEU A 9 -18.42 -7.60 -36.27
CA LEU A 9 -18.03 -6.64 -35.24
C LEU A 9 -16.83 -7.13 -34.40
N LYS A 10 -16.75 -8.44 -34.09
CA LYS A 10 -15.57 -9.01 -33.41
C LYS A 10 -14.32 -8.97 -34.29
N SER A 11 -14.46 -9.24 -35.59
CA SER A 11 -13.34 -9.17 -36.54
C SER A 11 -12.82 -7.74 -36.74
N GLN A 12 -13.70 -6.74 -36.69
CA GLN A 12 -13.34 -5.32 -36.78
C GLN A 12 -12.78 -4.77 -35.46
N ALA A 13 -13.19 -5.37 -34.33
CA ALA A 13 -12.67 -5.10 -33.00
C ALA A 13 -11.38 -5.88 -32.66
N ALA A 14 -10.87 -6.72 -33.58
CA ALA A 14 -9.55 -7.31 -33.45
C ALA A 14 -8.52 -6.17 -33.34
N MET A 15 -8.04 -6.01 -32.10
CA MET A 15 -7.27 -4.88 -31.63
C MET A 15 -6.16 -4.50 -32.60
N ARG A 16 -6.14 -3.24 -33.05
CA ARG A 16 -4.87 -2.56 -33.29
C ARG A 16 -4.22 -2.32 -31.93
N LEU A 17 -3.65 -3.39 -31.37
CA LEU A 17 -2.62 -3.26 -30.36
C LEU A 17 -1.53 -2.41 -31.03
N ASN A 18 -1.08 -1.34 -30.39
CA ASN A 18 0.07 -0.57 -30.84
C ASN A 18 1.30 -1.49 -30.84
N GLN A 19 1.48 -2.26 -31.92
CA GLN A 19 2.70 -3.00 -32.17
C GLN A 19 3.69 -1.99 -32.76
N VAL A 20 4.82 -1.84 -32.07
CA VAL A 20 6.03 -1.28 -32.68
C VAL A 20 6.33 -2.14 -33.91
N PRO A 21 6.65 -1.54 -35.08
CA PRO A 21 6.97 -2.32 -36.27
C PRO A 21 8.10 -3.29 -35.96
N ASP A 22 7.94 -4.53 -36.41
CA ASP A 22 8.89 -5.62 -36.27
C ASP A 22 10.14 -5.29 -37.11
N ALA A 23 11.03 -4.46 -36.57
CA ALA A 23 12.36 -4.25 -37.10
C ALA A 23 13.23 -5.38 -36.55
N GLY A 24 13.49 -6.37 -37.40
CA GLY A 24 14.33 -7.50 -37.06
C GLY A 24 15.65 -7.07 -36.41
N GLY A 25 16.04 -7.80 -35.36
CA GLY A 25 17.37 -7.68 -34.75
C GLY A 25 17.34 -7.17 -33.31
N GLY A 26 17.15 -8.11 -32.39
CA GLY A 26 17.55 -8.11 -30.98
C GLY A 26 17.98 -6.79 -30.34
N ALA A 27 17.05 -6.19 -29.58
CA ALA A 27 17.32 -5.59 -28.29
C ALA A 27 15.96 -5.39 -27.60
N GLU A 28 15.60 -6.30 -26.68
CA GLU A 28 14.57 -5.98 -25.69
C GLU A 28 15.03 -4.77 -24.88
N PRO A 29 14.25 -3.68 -24.74
CA PRO A 29 14.40 -2.79 -23.60
C PRO A 29 13.48 -3.30 -22.47
N GLY A 30 13.51 -4.61 -22.20
CA GLY A 30 12.95 -5.21 -21.00
C GLY A 30 14.12 -5.46 -20.07
N GLY A 31 14.32 -4.58 -19.09
CA GLY A 31 15.34 -4.82 -18.07
C GLY A 31 15.07 -6.17 -17.38
N ASP A 32 16.12 -6.97 -17.17
CA ASP A 32 16.08 -8.22 -16.41
C ASP A 32 15.83 -7.90 -14.92
N LEU A 33 14.59 -7.56 -14.57
CA LEU A 33 14.15 -7.28 -13.20
C LEU A 33 14.06 -8.59 -12.41
N LYS A 34 15.22 -9.15 -12.07
CA LYS A 34 15.33 -10.26 -11.13
C LYS A 34 15.32 -9.74 -9.71
N VAL A 35 14.24 -10.03 -8.97
CA VAL A 35 14.21 -9.87 -7.52
C VAL A 35 14.55 -11.20 -6.87
N ASN A 36 15.41 -11.19 -5.84
CA ASN A 36 15.72 -12.40 -5.08
C ASN A 36 15.01 -12.39 -3.71
N GLN A 37 14.81 -13.58 -3.15
CA GLN A 37 14.07 -13.74 -1.89
C GLN A 37 14.76 -13.11 -0.68
N LYS A 38 16.09 -12.99 -0.70
CA LYS A 38 16.84 -12.34 0.39
C LYS A 38 16.52 -10.85 0.45
N ASP A 39 16.41 -10.20 -0.71
CA ASP A 39 16.09 -8.79 -0.81
C ASP A 39 14.64 -8.52 -0.40
N LEU A 40 13.69 -9.37 -0.81
CA LEU A 40 12.29 -9.27 -0.35
C LEU A 40 12.17 -9.46 1.17
N ALA A 41 12.89 -10.43 1.74
CA ALA A 41 12.92 -10.63 3.19
C ALA A 41 13.54 -9.43 3.93
N ALA A 42 14.56 -8.79 3.37
CA ALA A 42 15.16 -7.59 3.94
C ALA A 42 14.19 -6.40 3.92
N VAL A 43 13.36 -6.28 2.87
CA VAL A 43 12.28 -5.27 2.81
C VAL A 43 11.22 -5.54 3.87
N GLY A 44 10.77 -6.79 4.02
CA GLY A 44 9.82 -7.19 5.06
C GLY A 44 10.32 -6.88 6.48
N ASP A 45 11.56 -7.26 6.79
CA ASP A 45 12.21 -6.97 8.09
C ASP A 45 12.33 -5.46 8.36
N SER A 46 12.66 -4.67 7.33
CA SER A 46 12.71 -3.21 7.46
C SER A 46 11.33 -2.61 7.74
N ALA A 47 10.29 -3.11 7.07
CA ALA A 47 8.90 -2.69 7.32
C ALA A 47 8.46 -3.07 8.75
N PHE A 48 8.80 -4.27 9.23
CA PHE A 48 8.52 -4.68 10.60
C PHE A 48 9.18 -3.76 11.64
N LYS A 49 10.47 -3.46 11.48
CA LYS A 49 11.20 -2.55 12.37
C LYS A 49 10.59 -1.15 12.39
N LEU A 50 10.14 -0.65 11.23
CA LEU A 50 9.43 0.63 11.15
C LEU A 50 8.08 0.57 11.88
N PHE A 51 7.32 -0.51 11.70
CA PHE A 51 6.06 -0.72 12.41
C PHE A 51 6.26 -0.69 13.93
N GLU A 52 7.24 -1.44 14.46
CA GLU A 52 7.53 -1.48 15.89
C GLU A 52 7.90 -0.10 16.44
N ARG A 53 8.83 0.61 15.77
CA ARG A 53 9.27 1.93 16.22
C ARG A 53 8.17 2.98 16.14
N LEU A 54 7.39 3.00 15.05
CA LEU A 54 6.25 3.91 14.92
C LEU A 54 5.18 3.60 15.97
N GLY A 55 4.93 2.32 16.25
CA GLY A 55 3.94 1.90 17.25
C GLY A 55 4.34 2.32 18.66
N LYS A 56 5.64 2.25 18.96
CA LYS A 56 6.22 2.64 20.25
C LYS A 56 6.32 4.16 20.41
N ASP A 57 7.01 4.82 19.49
CA ASP A 57 7.45 6.22 19.67
C ASP A 57 6.47 7.22 19.04
N GLY A 58 5.61 6.76 18.11
CA GLY A 58 4.71 7.64 17.35
C GLY A 58 3.63 8.33 18.19
N ARG A 59 3.39 7.87 19.42
CA ARG A 59 2.36 8.44 20.32
C ARG A 59 2.93 9.10 21.58
N ASP A 60 4.25 9.30 21.66
CA ASP A 60 4.90 9.86 22.85
C ASP A 60 4.29 11.22 23.28
N ALA A 61 4.00 12.09 22.31
CA ALA A 61 3.43 13.40 22.57
C ALA A 61 1.89 13.40 22.71
N TRP A 62 1.20 12.28 22.47
CA TRP A 62 -0.25 12.26 22.28
C TRP A 62 -1.03 12.80 23.49
N SER A 63 -0.69 12.32 24.69
CA SER A 63 -1.37 12.71 25.93
C SER A 63 -1.09 14.18 26.30
N VAL A 64 0.18 14.60 26.20
CA VAL A 64 0.58 15.99 26.52
C VAL A 64 0.00 16.99 25.52
N SER A 65 -0.08 16.65 24.23
CA SER A 65 -0.69 17.50 23.21
C SER A 65 -2.20 17.67 23.43
N GLN A 66 -2.95 16.61 23.76
CA GLN A 66 -4.36 16.74 24.09
C GLN A 66 -4.61 17.59 25.35
N THR A 67 -3.76 17.43 26.36
CA THR A 67 -3.85 18.20 27.60
C THR A 67 -3.59 19.68 27.33
N ALA A 68 -2.55 20.00 26.56
CA ALA A 68 -2.25 21.36 26.13
C ALA A 68 -3.37 21.96 25.28
N ALA A 69 -3.90 21.21 24.30
CA ALA A 69 -5.00 21.66 23.45
C ALA A 69 -6.24 22.03 24.27
N LYS A 70 -6.63 21.17 25.23
CA LYS A 70 -7.74 21.44 26.14
C LYS A 70 -7.48 22.66 27.02
N SER A 71 -6.29 22.75 27.63
CA SER A 71 -5.92 23.87 28.51
C SER A 71 -5.94 25.21 27.77
N LEU A 72 -5.36 25.27 26.57
CA LEU A 72 -5.35 26.47 25.73
C LEU A 72 -6.76 26.88 25.30
N THR A 73 -7.60 25.90 24.96
CA THR A 73 -8.99 26.15 24.59
C THR A 73 -9.78 26.74 25.77
N THR A 74 -9.65 26.17 26.97
CA THR A 74 -10.32 26.68 28.19
C THR A 74 -9.89 28.11 28.52
N GLN A 75 -8.63 28.46 28.23
CA GLN A 75 -8.11 29.82 28.41
C GLN A 75 -8.56 30.81 27.30
N GLY A 76 -9.35 30.36 26.32
CA GLY A 76 -9.85 31.19 25.23
C GLY A 76 -8.88 31.37 24.06
N PHE A 77 -7.76 30.64 24.01
CA PHE A 77 -6.81 30.70 22.91
C PHE A 77 -7.26 29.83 21.73
N ALA A 78 -7.38 30.42 20.55
CA ALA A 78 -7.66 29.71 19.29
C ALA A 78 -6.62 28.62 18.97
N LEU A 79 -5.39 28.77 19.47
CA LEU A 79 -4.32 27.78 19.34
C LEU A 79 -4.71 26.40 19.89
N GLY A 80 -5.58 26.33 20.91
CA GLY A 80 -6.05 25.06 21.46
C GLY A 80 -6.77 24.19 20.42
N GLY A 81 -7.67 24.78 19.65
CA GLY A 81 -8.36 24.08 18.55
C GLY A 81 -7.42 23.70 17.41
N GLY A 82 -6.43 24.56 17.10
CA GLY A 82 -5.39 24.25 16.11
C GLY A 82 -4.53 23.05 16.51
N LEU A 83 -4.12 22.97 17.78
CA LEU A 83 -3.32 21.86 18.29
C LEU A 83 -4.11 20.53 18.30
N ASP A 84 -5.39 20.57 18.69
CA ASP A 84 -6.29 19.40 18.61
C ASP A 84 -6.42 18.90 17.15
N HIS A 85 -6.59 19.81 16.19
CA HIS A 85 -6.67 19.44 14.78
C HIS A 85 -5.40 18.74 14.28
N VAL A 86 -4.22 19.29 14.61
CA VAL A 86 -2.93 18.70 14.22
C VAL A 86 -2.74 17.33 14.85
N GLN A 87 -3.07 17.16 16.14
CA GLN A 87 -2.99 15.86 16.82
C GLN A 87 -3.88 14.83 16.11
N LYS A 88 -5.14 15.17 15.78
CA LYS A 88 -6.04 14.27 15.05
C LYS A 88 -5.50 13.89 13.68
N ARG A 89 -4.88 14.84 12.97
CA ARG A 89 -4.25 14.57 11.67
C ARG A 89 -3.06 13.64 11.81
N TRP A 90 -2.23 13.85 12.83
CA TRP A 90 -1.08 13.00 13.14
C TRP A 90 -1.52 11.55 13.41
N GLU A 91 -2.50 11.33 14.28
CA GLU A 91 -2.99 9.99 14.60
C GLU A 91 -3.47 9.26 13.33
N LYS A 92 -4.20 9.95 12.46
CA LYS A 92 -4.64 9.36 11.18
C LYS A 92 -3.45 8.94 10.30
N GLN A 93 -2.41 9.75 10.21
CA GLN A 93 -1.23 9.42 9.39
C GLN A 93 -0.38 8.33 10.02
N LEU A 94 -0.22 8.33 11.34
CA LEU A 94 0.48 7.28 12.06
C LEU A 94 -0.21 5.93 11.83
N THR A 95 -1.54 5.87 11.96
CA THR A 95 -2.30 4.63 11.70
C THR A 95 -2.14 4.17 10.26
N SER A 96 -2.26 5.06 9.27
CA SER A 96 -2.04 4.68 7.85
C SER A 96 -0.64 4.13 7.60
N LEU A 97 0.40 4.70 8.24
CA LEU A 97 1.78 4.21 8.10
C LEU A 97 1.98 2.86 8.79
N LEU A 98 1.39 2.67 9.97
CA LEU A 98 1.43 1.39 10.70
C LEU A 98 0.77 0.28 9.87
N ASP A 99 -0.43 0.52 9.33
CA ASP A 99 -1.12 -0.44 8.49
C ASP A 99 -0.30 -0.78 7.24
N ALA A 100 0.30 0.23 6.58
CA ALA A 100 1.14 0.01 5.40
C ALA A 100 2.39 -0.83 5.72
N CYS A 101 3.06 -0.56 6.84
CA CYS A 101 4.23 -1.32 7.26
C CYS A 101 3.85 -2.77 7.61
N ALA A 102 2.74 -2.97 8.32
CA ALA A 102 2.22 -4.30 8.63
C ALA A 102 1.87 -5.08 7.35
N HIS A 103 1.22 -4.43 6.38
CA HIS A 103 0.86 -5.04 5.10
C HIS A 103 2.09 -5.47 4.30
N ILE A 104 3.09 -4.59 4.15
CA ILE A 104 4.34 -4.91 3.45
C ILE A 104 5.06 -6.07 4.15
N SER A 105 5.17 -6.01 5.48
CA SER A 105 5.82 -7.06 6.27
C SER A 105 5.12 -8.41 6.08
N ASN A 106 3.79 -8.43 6.22
CA ASN A 106 2.98 -9.64 6.06
C ASN A 106 3.07 -10.20 4.63
N HIS A 107 3.00 -9.34 3.61
CA HIS A 107 3.03 -9.79 2.23
C HIS A 107 4.39 -10.39 1.85
N MET A 108 5.50 -9.78 2.28
CA MET A 108 6.83 -10.33 2.05
C MET A 108 7.09 -11.62 2.83
N ASP A 109 6.55 -11.73 4.05
CA ASP A 109 6.56 -12.98 4.81
C ASP A 109 5.74 -14.08 4.11
N PHE A 110 4.54 -13.76 3.62
CA PHE A 110 3.72 -14.69 2.84
C PHE A 110 4.45 -15.15 1.58
N THR A 111 5.10 -14.27 0.82
CA THR A 111 5.91 -14.67 -0.34
C THR A 111 7.03 -15.63 0.07
N LYS A 112 7.68 -15.43 1.22
CA LYS A 112 8.70 -16.36 1.72
C LYS A 112 8.09 -17.71 2.12
N LYS A 113 6.94 -17.70 2.78
CA LYS A 113 6.28 -18.87 3.41
C LYS A 113 5.40 -19.68 2.47
N ALA A 114 4.79 -19.09 1.45
CA ALA A 114 4.17 -19.83 0.34
C ALA A 114 5.20 -20.73 -0.39
N HIS A 115 6.49 -20.42 -0.25
CA HIS A 115 7.61 -21.25 -0.70
C HIS A 115 8.29 -22.07 0.41
N SER A 116 7.89 -21.95 1.69
CA SER A 116 8.57 -22.60 2.84
C SER A 116 7.72 -23.13 4.01
N GLY A 117 6.40 -22.90 4.09
CA GLY A 117 5.45 -23.64 4.93
C GLY A 117 4.98 -23.07 6.29
N ASP A 118 5.56 -22.01 6.87
CA ASP A 118 5.31 -21.62 8.29
C ASP A 118 4.80 -20.16 8.48
N GLU A 119 3.54 -19.90 8.88
CA GLU A 119 2.94 -18.55 9.02
C GLU A 119 3.10 -17.82 10.38
N TYR A 120 3.29 -16.50 10.34
CA TYR A 120 3.22 -15.55 11.47
C TYR A 120 2.60 -14.27 10.91
N HIS A 121 1.48 -13.82 11.46
CA HIS A 121 0.65 -12.77 10.87
C HIS A 121 0.54 -11.59 11.84
N ILE A 122 0.93 -10.39 11.39
CA ILE A 122 0.74 -9.16 12.14
C ILE A 122 -0.70 -8.69 11.93
N TYR A 123 -1.47 -8.62 13.01
CA TYR A 123 -2.85 -8.12 12.97
C TYR A 123 -2.84 -6.58 12.94
N SER A 124 -3.24 -5.97 11.81
CA SER A 124 -3.41 -4.51 11.67
C SER A 124 -4.89 -4.12 11.66
N THR A 125 -5.22 -2.93 12.15
CA THR A 125 -6.62 -2.46 12.20
C THR A 125 -7.01 -1.90 10.83
N VAL A 126 -7.51 -2.76 9.95
CA VAL A 126 -7.95 -2.42 8.59
C VAL A 126 -8.95 -1.27 8.61
N SER A 127 -8.54 -0.08 8.15
CA SER A 127 -9.50 0.98 7.80
C SER A 127 -9.25 1.62 6.43
N SER A 128 -8.13 1.35 5.75
CA SER A 128 -7.88 1.93 4.41
C SER A 128 -7.03 1.09 3.46
N ILE A 129 -6.52 -0.06 3.92
CA ILE A 129 -5.75 -0.99 3.08
C ILE A 129 -6.63 -1.95 2.29
N SER A 130 -7.81 -2.34 2.78
CA SER A 130 -8.75 -3.16 2.00
C SER A 130 -9.14 -2.48 0.67
N THR A 131 -9.32 -1.16 0.70
CA THR A 131 -9.58 -0.34 -0.51
C THR A 131 -8.37 -0.28 -1.45
N LEU A 132 -7.15 -0.34 -0.93
CA LEU A 132 -5.93 -0.43 -1.76
C LEU A 132 -5.76 -1.84 -2.35
N ASP A 133 -6.08 -2.88 -1.58
CA ASP A 133 -5.97 -4.29 -1.95
C ASP A 133 -6.93 -4.68 -3.08
N GLU A 134 -8.17 -4.16 -3.06
CA GLU A 134 -9.11 -4.26 -4.19
C GLU A 134 -8.52 -3.68 -5.49
N GLY A 135 -7.80 -2.55 -5.40
CA GLY A 135 -7.16 -1.91 -6.55
C GLY A 135 -5.93 -2.64 -7.11
N PHE A 136 -5.24 -3.45 -6.29
CA PHE A 136 -4.14 -4.31 -6.76
C PHE A 136 -4.67 -5.64 -7.32
N THR A 137 -5.74 -6.17 -6.76
CA THR A 137 -6.38 -7.42 -7.23
C THR A 137 -7.03 -7.25 -8.61
N GLU A 138 -7.68 -6.11 -8.89
CA GLU A 138 -8.23 -5.79 -10.23
C GLU A 138 -7.16 -5.73 -11.34
N ARG A 139 -5.90 -5.45 -11.00
CA ARG A 139 -4.79 -5.38 -11.96
C ARG A 139 -4.16 -6.74 -12.26
N ALA A 140 -4.35 -7.74 -11.40
CA ALA A 140 -3.84 -9.09 -11.60
C ALA A 140 -4.79 -9.97 -12.44
N GLN A 141 -6.03 -9.54 -12.64
CA GLN A 141 -7.08 -10.28 -13.37
C GLN A 141 -7.38 -9.73 -14.78
N ARG A 142 -6.62 -8.72 -15.25
CA ARG A 142 -6.73 -8.20 -16.62
C ARG A 142 -5.53 -8.57 -17.47
#